data_AF-A0A941ZZ48-F1
#
_entry.id   AF-A0A941ZZ48-F1
#
_cell.length_a   1.000
_cell.length_b   1.000
_cell.length_c   1.000
_cell.angle_alpha   90.00
_cell.angle_beta   90.00
_cell.angle_gamma   90.00
#
_symmetry.space_group_name_H-M   'P 1'
#
loop_
_entity.id
_entity.type
_entity.pdbx_description
1 polymer ?
#
loop_
_entity_poly.entity_id
_entity_poly.type
_entity_poly.pdbx_seq_one_letter_code
_entity_poly.pdbx_strand_id
1 'polypeptide(L)' 'MTNYENLLREQMQNPEFAKAYHEAKLERKLDEMLDDLKEKIDRDAPKKILLETINSIQHQI' A
#
# COMPACT_ATOMS: atom_id res chain seq x y z
N MET A 1 -10.35 -22.88 7.49
CA MET A 1 -10.39 -21.42 7.55
C MET A 1 -10.28 -21.02 9.00
N THR A 2 -9.28 -20.23 9.33
CA THR A 2 -8.92 -19.82 10.70
C THR A 2 -9.93 -18.81 11.23
N ASN A 3 -10.19 -18.83 12.54
CA ASN A 3 -11.15 -17.96 13.25
C ASN A 3 -11.02 -16.47 12.88
N TYR A 4 -9.79 -16.02 12.59
CA TYR A 4 -9.49 -14.64 12.21
C TYR A 4 -10.12 -14.19 10.87
N GLU A 5 -10.16 -15.06 9.86
CA GLU A 5 -10.72 -14.69 8.55
C GLU A 5 -12.23 -14.48 8.62
N ASN A 6 -12.91 -15.27 9.44
CA ASN A 6 -14.35 -15.12 9.68
C ASN A 6 -14.63 -13.84 10.48
N LEU A 7 -13.87 -13.59 11.54
CA LEU A 7 -13.98 -12.37 12.34
C LEU A 7 -13.76 -11.11 11.49
N LEU A 8 -12.75 -11.10 10.61
CA LEU A 8 -12.51 -9.99 9.70
C LEU A 8 -13.69 -9.77 8.74
N ARG A 9 -14.25 -10.83 8.17
CA ARG A 9 -15.43 -10.75 7.28
C ARG A 9 -16.65 -10.17 7.99
N GLU A 10 -16.87 -10.54 9.24
CA GLU A 10 -17.96 -10.00 10.06
C GLU A 10 -17.75 -8.51 10.35
N GLN A 11 -16.53 -8.10 10.73
CA GLN A 11 -16.20 -6.69 10.99
C GLN A 11 -16.31 -5.82 9.73
N MET A 12 -16.01 -6.36 8.55
CA MET A 12 -16.17 -5.67 7.26
C MET A 12 -17.63 -5.35 6.91
N GLN A 13 -18.62 -5.92 7.61
CA GLN A 13 -20.01 -5.50 7.46
C GLN A 13 -20.29 -4.13 8.10
N ASN A 14 -19.45 -3.69 9.04
CA ASN A 14 -19.51 -2.34 9.56
C ASN A 14 -18.84 -1.37 8.54
N PRO A 15 -19.59 -0.40 7.99
CA PRO A 15 -19.06 0.51 6.96
C PRO A 15 -17.94 1.42 7.47
N GLU A 16 -17.96 1.81 8.75
CA GLU A 16 -16.89 2.63 9.35
C GLU A 16 -15.60 1.81 9.50
N PHE A 17 -15.72 0.56 9.95
CA PHE A 17 -14.59 -0.36 10.05
C PHE A 17 -14.01 -0.68 8.66
N ALA A 18 -14.87 -1.01 7.69
CA ALA A 18 -14.44 -1.33 6.34
C ALA A 18 -13.69 -0.14 5.71
N LYS A 19 -14.20 1.08 5.88
CA LYS A 19 -13.54 2.29 5.40
C LYS A 19 -12.17 2.48 6.06
N ALA A 20 -12.10 2.46 7.39
CA ALA A 20 -10.85 2.62 8.11
C ALA A 20 -9.83 1.53 7.76
N TYR A 21 -10.28 0.28 7.59
CA TYR A 21 -9.43 -0.83 7.17
C TYR A 21 -8.89 -0.63 5.75
N HIS A 22 -9.72 -0.15 4.82
CA HIS A 22 -9.28 0.15 3.46
C HIS A 22 -8.28 1.32 3.42
N GLU A 23 -8.53 2.39 4.18
CA GLU A 23 -7.63 3.54 4.29
C GLU A 23 -6.27 3.11 4.86
N ALA A 24 -6.26 2.41 6.00
CA ALA A 24 -5.02 1.91 6.61
C ALA A 24 -4.25 0.95 5.69
N LYS A 25 -4.96 0.13 4.91
CA LYS A 25 -4.33 -0.77 3.92
C LYS A 25 -3.70 0.01 2.76
N LEU A 26 -4.35 1.08 2.29
CA LEU A 26 -3.81 1.95 1.25
C LEU A 26 -2.58 2.71 1.76
N GLU A 27 -2.64 3.29 2.96
CA GLU A 27 -1.52 3.98 3.61
C GLU A 27 -0.31 3.06 3.71
N ARG A 28 -0.48 1.85 4.27
CA ARG A 28 0.62 0.90 4.39
C ARG A 28 1.23 0.53 3.03
N LYS A 29 0.40 0.32 2.02
CA LYS A 29 0.89 -0.01 0.68
C LYS A 29 1.67 1.17 0.08
N LEU A 30 1.20 2.39 0.29
CA LEU A 30 1.89 3.60 -0.15
C LEU A 30 3.26 3.73 0.53
N ASP A 31 3.31 3.53 1.85
CA ASP A 31 4.55 3.57 2.62
C ASP A 31 5.57 2.55 2.12
N GLU A 32 5.15 1.30 1.88
CA GLU A 32 6.00 0.24 1.32
C GLU A 32 6.56 0.65 -0.06
N MET A 33 5.74 1.21 -0.95
CA MET A 33 6.20 1.67 -2.27
C MET A 33 7.14 2.88 -2.20
N LEU A 34 6.95 3.76 -1.22
CA LEU A 34 7.83 4.91 -1.01
C LEU A 34 9.17 4.48 -0.42
N ASP A 35 9.20 3.50 0.47
CA ASP A 35 10.45 2.94 1.00
C ASP A 35 11.26 2.22 -0.08
N ASP A 36 10.60 1.47 -0.97
CA ASP A 36 11.25 0.89 -2.16
C ASP A 36 11.87 1.98 -3.07
N LEU A 37 11.18 3.12 -3.23
CA LEU A 37 11.70 4.24 -4.00
C LEU A 37 12.92 4.88 -3.31
N LYS A 38 12.89 5.07 -1.99
CA LYS A 38 14.04 5.56 -1.21
C LYS A 38 15.24 4.64 -1.39
N GLU A 39 15.05 3.33 -1.28
CA GLU A 39 16.14 2.37 -1.45
C GLU A 39 16.76 2.44 -2.87
N LYS A 40 15.93 2.62 -3.91
CA LYS A 40 16.43 2.82 -5.27
C LYS A 40 17.24 4.11 -5.41
N ILE A 41 16.83 5.18 -4.73
CA ILE A 41 17.58 6.44 -4.70
C ILE A 41 18.93 6.24 -3.99
N ASP A 42 18.93 5.59 -2.83
CA ASP A 42 20.15 5.31 -2.05
C ASP A 42 21.15 4.42 -2.80
N ARG A 43 20.66 3.58 -3.72
CA ARG A 43 21.48 2.73 -4.60
C ARG A 43 21.86 3.38 -5.92
N ASP A 44 21.69 4.70 -6.06
CA ASP A 44 21.97 5.47 -7.28
C ASP A 44 21.29 4.88 -8.53
N ALA A 45 20.05 4.40 -8.40
CA ALA A 45 19.32 3.87 -9.54
C ALA A 45 19.18 4.93 -10.66
N PRO A 46 19.20 4.54 -11.94
CA PRO A 46 19.11 5.48 -13.03
C PRO A 46 17.85 6.36 -12.94
N LYS A 47 18.00 7.66 -13.22
CA LYS A 47 16.88 8.63 -13.21
C LYS A 47 15.62 8.14 -13.91
N LYS A 48 15.78 7.44 -15.05
CA LYS A 48 14.65 6.85 -15.80
C LYS A 48 13.84 5.86 -14.94
N ILE A 49 14.52 4.98 -14.21
CA ILE A 49 13.90 3.97 -13.34
C ILE A 49 13.18 4.65 -12.17
N LEU A 50 13.76 5.70 -11.60
CA LEU A 50 13.11 6.47 -10.53
C LEU A 50 11.81 7.12 -11.02
N LEU A 51 11.83 7.74 -12.21
CA LEU A 51 10.64 8.35 -12.80
C LEU A 51 9.55 7.32 -13.14
N GLU A 52 9.93 6.16 -13.68
CA GLU A 52 9.00 5.06 -13.94
C GLU A 52 8.36 4.53 -12.64
N THR A 53 9.16 4.44 -11.57
CA THR A 53 8.68 4.01 -10.25
C THR A 53 7.69 5.03 -9.67
N ILE A 54 8.00 6.33 -9.76
CA ILE A 54 7.09 7.41 -9.32
C ILE A 54 5.79 7.39 -10.11
N ASN A 55 5.84 7.25 -11.44
CA ASN A 55 4.64 7.14 -12.27
C ASN A 55 3.81 5.91 -11.90
N SER A 56 4.46 4.78 -11.58
CA SER A 56 3.77 3.58 -11.13
C SER A 56 3.05 3.77 -9.80
N ILE A 57 3.67 4.48 -8.84
CA ILE A 57 3.03 4.85 -7.57
C ILE A 57 1.78 5.70 -7.83
N GLN A 58 1.91 6.73 -8.66
CA GLN A 58 0.79 7.64 -8.99
C GLN A 58 -0.38 6.96 -9.68
N HIS A 59 -0.14 5.91 -10.48
CA HIS A 59 -1.21 5.16 -11.15
C HIS A 59 -1.94 4.16 -10.23
N GLN A 60 -1.38 3.83 -9.07
CA GLN A 60 -1.96 2.86 -8.13
C GLN A 60 -2.78 3.48 -7.00
N ILE A 61 -2.70 4.81 -6.87
CA ILE A 61 -3.50 5.65 -5.97
C ILE A 61 -4.68 6.22 -6.76
#